data_AF-A0AAU5YBN9-F1
#
_entry.id   AF-A0AAU5YBN9-F1
#
_cell.length_a   1.000
_cell.length_b   1.000
_cell.length_c   1.000
_cell.angle_alpha   90.00
_cell.angle_beta   90.00
_cell.angle_gamma   90.00
#
_symmetry.space_group_name_H-M   'P 1'
#
loop_
_entity.id
_entity.type
_entity.pdbx_description
1 polymer ?
#
loop_
_entity_poly.entity_id
_entity_poly.type
_entity_poly.pdbx_seq_one_letter_code
_entity_poly.pdbx_strand_id
1 'polypeptide(L)'
;MRDQIMTDFLKALASDASPGGGATAALHVAQAAALVGRASADGRAAGALSMHALRLAEKDAHAAATLTRARRQPPGDARELAVAEARRRACAPAAEVITAATAVLDLAERVPPDALVATDLAAVAEAVRAAAVTAGLSIEIHSGAAAPPEVAAVEERADRLTASIRAVVVPA
;
A
#
# COMPACT_ATOMS: atom_id res chain seq x y z
N MET A 1 4.64 10.83 -10.40
CA MET A 1 3.99 11.01 -9.08
C MET A 1 5.00 11.09 -7.95
N ARG A 2 6.19 10.49 -8.10
CA ARG A 2 7.26 10.51 -7.10
C ARG A 2 7.74 11.91 -6.68
N ASP A 3 7.79 12.85 -7.61
CA ASP A 3 8.40 14.17 -7.38
C ASP A 3 7.36 15.30 -7.25
N GLN A 4 6.09 14.97 -7.07
CA GLN A 4 5.02 15.96 -6.96
C GLN A 4 4.87 16.45 -5.52
N ILE A 5 4.50 17.71 -5.33
CA ILE A 5 4.16 18.22 -4.00
C ILE A 5 2.85 17.61 -3.50
N MET A 6 2.72 17.43 -2.19
CA MET A 6 1.56 16.77 -1.58
C MET A 6 0.23 17.42 -1.96
N THR A 7 0.19 18.75 -2.08
CA THR A 7 -1.02 19.47 -2.49
C THR A 7 -1.47 19.11 -3.89
N ASP A 8 -0.54 18.84 -4.82
CA ASP A 8 -0.87 18.46 -6.19
C ASP A 8 -1.28 16.99 -6.26
N PHE A 9 -0.68 16.12 -5.45
CA PHE A 9 -1.16 14.76 -5.27
C PHE A 9 -2.62 14.74 -4.80
N LEU A 10 -2.95 15.50 -3.75
CA LEU A 10 -4.30 15.52 -3.18
C LEU A 10 -5.33 16.10 -4.16
N LYS A 11 -4.96 17.13 -4.96
CA LYS A 11 -5.81 17.63 -6.04
C LYS A 11 -6.06 16.55 -7.11
N ALA A 12 -5.03 15.81 -7.50
CA ALA A 12 -5.17 14.73 -8.47
C ALA A 12 -6.05 13.59 -7.93
N LEU A 13 -5.85 13.20 -6.66
CA LEU A 13 -6.64 12.18 -5.96
C LEU A 13 -8.13 12.56 -5.84
N ALA A 14 -8.43 13.86 -5.70
CA ALA A 14 -9.80 14.38 -5.63
C ALA A 14 -10.50 14.51 -7.00
N SER A 15 -9.81 14.19 -8.10
CA SER A 15 -10.37 14.26 -9.45
C SER A 15 -10.99 12.92 -9.89
N ASP A 16 -11.73 12.94 -11.00
CA ASP A 16 -12.26 11.71 -11.63
C ASP A 16 -11.18 10.85 -12.30
N ALA A 17 -9.91 11.28 -12.27
CA ALA A 17 -8.77 10.61 -12.86
C ALA A 17 -7.83 10.05 -11.79
N SER A 18 -7.00 9.08 -12.21
CA SER A 18 -5.90 8.54 -11.41
C SER A 18 -5.01 9.66 -10.83
N PRO A 19 -4.48 9.53 -9.59
CA PRO A 19 -4.41 8.34 -8.74
C PRO A 19 -5.68 8.00 -7.96
N GLY A 20 -5.83 6.73 -7.57
CA GLY A 20 -6.95 6.24 -6.77
C GLY A 20 -6.51 5.43 -5.54
N GLY A 21 -7.38 4.57 -5.03
CA GLY A 21 -7.15 3.81 -3.79
C GLY A 21 -5.89 2.92 -3.81
N GLY A 22 -5.57 2.26 -4.93
CA GLY A 22 -4.36 1.42 -5.02
C GLY A 22 -3.06 2.23 -4.91
N ALA A 23 -3.01 3.39 -5.55
CA ALA A 23 -1.90 4.34 -5.39
C ALA A 23 -1.81 4.85 -3.94
N THR A 24 -2.93 5.15 -3.28
CA THR A 24 -2.96 5.51 -1.86
C THR A 24 -2.47 4.38 -0.97
N ALA A 25 -2.84 3.12 -1.25
CA ALA A 25 -2.34 1.94 -0.53
C ALA A 25 -0.82 1.83 -0.61
N ALA A 26 -0.25 2.03 -1.81
CA ALA A 26 1.19 2.07 -2.00
C ALA A 26 1.84 3.25 -1.24
N LEU A 27 1.20 4.42 -1.17
CA LEU A 27 1.70 5.56 -0.39
C LEU A 27 1.68 5.30 1.11
N HIS A 28 0.69 4.57 1.64
CA HIS A 28 0.71 4.12 3.03
C HIS A 28 1.94 3.25 3.33
N VAL A 29 2.31 2.33 2.43
CA VAL A 29 3.55 1.55 2.58
C VAL A 29 4.78 2.46 2.53
N ALA A 30 4.82 3.44 1.62
CA ALA A 30 5.95 4.37 1.53
C ALA A 30 6.15 5.20 2.80
N GLN A 31 5.05 5.69 3.39
CA GLN A 31 5.03 6.43 4.65
C GLN A 31 5.44 5.53 5.83
N ALA A 32 4.87 4.33 5.92
CA ALA A 32 5.19 3.37 6.97
C ALA A 32 6.68 2.99 6.92
N ALA A 33 7.22 2.70 5.73
CA ALA A 33 8.65 2.44 5.55
C ALA A 33 9.52 3.64 6.01
N ALA A 34 9.13 4.87 5.69
CA ALA A 34 9.85 6.06 6.13
C ALA A 34 9.83 6.25 7.66
N LEU A 35 8.70 5.96 8.32
CA LEU A 35 8.58 5.98 9.78
C LEU A 35 9.46 4.92 10.44
N VAL A 36 9.46 3.68 9.93
CA VAL A 36 10.37 2.63 10.43
C VAL A 36 11.84 3.03 10.23
N GLY A 37 12.17 3.71 9.14
CA GLY A 37 13.52 4.23 8.90
C GLY A 37 13.98 5.28 9.91
N ARG A 38 13.04 6.02 10.54
CA ARG A 38 13.34 6.94 11.64
C ARG A 38 13.55 6.21 12.97
N ALA A 39 12.80 5.13 13.19
CA ALA A 39 12.78 4.38 14.45
C ALA A 39 13.82 3.25 14.52
N SER A 40 14.33 2.77 13.38
CA SER A 40 15.26 1.64 13.29
C SER A 40 16.67 2.06 12.88
N ALA A 41 17.65 1.22 13.20
CA ALA A 41 19.02 1.36 12.69
C ALA A 41 19.16 0.98 11.20
N ASP A 42 18.15 0.35 10.60
CA ASP A 42 18.16 -0.11 9.20
C ASP A 42 17.49 0.89 8.24
N GLY A 43 17.88 2.16 8.35
CA GLY A 43 17.34 3.24 7.53
C GLY A 43 17.54 3.05 6.02
N ARG A 44 18.56 2.27 5.60
CA ARG A 44 18.80 1.96 4.18
C ARG A 44 17.75 1.00 3.62
N ALA A 45 17.44 -0.09 4.31
CA ALA A 45 16.40 -1.02 3.86
C ALA A 45 15.03 -0.32 3.85
N ALA A 46 14.72 0.43 4.91
CA ALA A 46 13.51 1.24 5.01
C ALA A 46 13.39 2.27 3.88
N GLY A 47 14.47 3.00 3.56
CA GLY A 47 14.49 3.93 2.44
C GLY A 47 14.29 3.27 1.08
N ALA A 48 14.88 2.09 0.86
CA ALA A 48 14.69 1.31 -0.36
C ALA A 48 13.24 0.84 -0.52
N LEU A 49 12.60 0.38 0.55
CA LEU A 49 11.18 0.02 0.57
C LEU A 49 10.29 1.22 0.29
N SER A 50 10.57 2.37 0.90
CA SER A 50 9.82 3.61 0.65
C SER A 50 9.87 4.00 -0.83
N MET A 51 11.06 4.00 -1.44
CA MET A 51 11.23 4.27 -2.87
C MET A 51 10.56 3.22 -3.76
N HIS A 52 10.56 1.95 -3.35
CA HIS A 52 9.86 0.89 -4.08
C HIS A 52 8.35 1.12 -4.06
N ALA A 53 7.77 1.40 -2.90
CA ALA A 53 6.35 1.67 -2.75
C ALA A 53 5.90 2.90 -3.55
N LEU A 54 6.72 3.95 -3.63
CA LEU A 54 6.42 5.08 -4.54
C LEU A 54 6.37 4.67 -6.02
N ARG A 55 7.19 3.71 -6.45
CA ARG A 55 7.09 3.14 -7.81
C ARG A 55 5.82 2.30 -7.98
N LEU A 56 5.38 1.60 -6.94
CA LEU A 56 4.11 0.87 -6.96
C LEU A 56 2.91 1.81 -7.13
N ALA A 57 2.94 2.97 -6.46
CA ALA A 57 1.89 3.99 -6.64
C ALA A 57 1.78 4.47 -8.09
N GLU A 58 2.93 4.64 -8.78
CA GLU A 58 2.96 4.99 -10.20
C GLU A 58 2.49 3.85 -11.11
N LYS A 59 2.87 2.60 -10.80
CA LYS A 59 2.39 1.41 -11.53
C LYS A 59 0.88 1.29 -11.43
N ASP A 60 0.31 1.48 -10.23
CA ASP A 60 -1.14 1.44 -10.01
C ASP A 60 -1.85 2.55 -10.81
N ALA A 61 -1.36 3.78 -10.70
CA ALA A 61 -1.89 4.90 -11.47
C ALA A 61 -1.88 4.63 -12.99
N HIS A 62 -0.79 4.03 -13.50
CA HIS A 62 -0.68 3.63 -14.89
C HIS A 62 -1.67 2.51 -15.26
N ALA A 63 -1.86 1.51 -14.40
CA ALA A 63 -2.84 0.46 -14.60
C ALA A 63 -4.27 1.01 -14.65
N ALA A 64 -4.62 1.94 -13.75
CA ALA A 64 -5.91 2.62 -13.74
C ALA A 64 -6.15 3.44 -15.02
N ALA A 65 -5.13 4.16 -15.50
CA ALA A 65 -5.19 4.89 -16.77
C ALA A 65 -5.39 3.94 -17.97
N THR A 66 -4.73 2.77 -17.95
CA THR A 66 -4.86 1.73 -18.98
C THR A 66 -6.27 1.14 -19.01
N LEU A 67 -6.83 0.81 -17.84
CA LEU A 67 -8.20 0.32 -17.71
C LEU A 67 -9.22 1.36 -18.20
N THR A 68 -9.01 2.63 -17.85
CA THR A 68 -9.84 3.75 -18.34
C THR A 68 -9.81 3.85 -19.86
N ARG A 69 -8.63 3.75 -20.48
CA ARG A 69 -8.48 3.76 -21.94
C ARG A 69 -9.19 2.58 -22.60
N ALA A 70 -9.06 1.37 -22.03
CA ALA A 70 -9.74 0.18 -22.54
C ALA A 70 -11.27 0.34 -22.52
N ARG A 71 -11.84 0.89 -21.44
CA ARG A 71 -13.29 1.13 -21.33
C ARG A 71 -13.83 2.15 -22.33
N ARG A 72 -13.00 3.06 -22.83
CA ARG A 72 -13.37 4.08 -23.82
C ARG A 72 -13.39 3.56 -25.26
N GLN A 73 -12.96 2.33 -25.51
CA GLN A 73 -13.03 1.71 -26.84
C GLN A 73 -14.49 1.47 -27.27
N PRO A 74 -14.76 1.36 -28.59
CA PRO A 74 -16.07 0.96 -29.09
C PRO A 74 -16.52 -0.38 -28.48
N PRO A 75 -17.82 -0.57 -28.21
CA PRO A 75 -18.35 -1.86 -27.75
C PRO A 75 -18.01 -3.01 -28.71
N GLY A 76 -17.76 -4.20 -28.15
CA GLY A 76 -17.44 -5.43 -28.88
C GLY A 76 -16.29 -6.21 -28.24
N ASP A 77 -16.02 -7.41 -28.78
CA ASP A 77 -15.06 -8.38 -28.23
C ASP A 77 -13.67 -7.79 -27.99
N ALA A 78 -13.20 -6.92 -28.87
CA ALA A 78 -11.90 -6.26 -28.72
C ALA A 78 -11.81 -5.42 -27.44
N ARG A 79 -12.89 -4.69 -27.09
CA ARG A 79 -12.95 -3.93 -25.84
C ARG A 79 -13.00 -4.86 -24.64
N GLU A 80 -13.76 -5.94 -24.70
CA GLU A 80 -13.88 -6.90 -23.60
C GLU A 80 -12.53 -7.55 -23.28
N LEU A 81 -11.81 -7.99 -24.32
CA LEU A 81 -10.45 -8.53 -24.19
C LEU A 81 -9.47 -7.49 -23.62
N ALA A 82 -9.52 -6.24 -24.10
CA ALA A 82 -8.67 -5.17 -23.60
C ALA A 82 -8.94 -4.83 -22.13
N VAL A 83 -10.22 -4.82 -21.72
CA VAL A 83 -10.61 -4.61 -20.32
C VAL A 83 -10.17 -5.77 -19.45
N ALA A 84 -10.36 -7.01 -19.89
CA ALA A 84 -9.93 -8.20 -19.14
C ALA A 84 -8.41 -8.21 -18.93
N GLU A 85 -7.63 -7.87 -19.96
CA GLU A 85 -6.18 -7.76 -19.85
C GLU A 85 -5.76 -6.62 -18.91
N ALA A 86 -6.37 -5.44 -19.03
CA ALA A 86 -6.07 -4.31 -18.15
C ALA A 86 -6.37 -4.64 -16.68
N ARG A 87 -7.47 -5.36 -16.41
CA ARG A 87 -7.80 -5.85 -15.06
C ARG A 87 -6.74 -6.80 -14.52
N ARG A 88 -6.33 -7.81 -15.30
CA ARG A 88 -5.25 -8.72 -14.88
C ARG A 88 -3.96 -7.98 -14.54
N ARG A 89 -3.58 -7.00 -15.36
CA ARG A 89 -2.39 -6.16 -15.11
C ARG A 89 -2.51 -5.29 -13.86
N ALA A 90 -3.71 -4.86 -13.49
CA ALA A 90 -3.95 -4.08 -12.27
C ALA A 90 -3.76 -4.91 -10.98
N CYS A 91 -3.89 -6.24 -11.03
CA CYS A 91 -3.66 -7.10 -9.86
C CYS A 91 -2.18 -7.15 -9.45
N ALA A 92 -1.24 -7.04 -10.40
CA ALA A 92 0.19 -7.16 -10.13
C ALA A 92 0.74 -6.11 -9.15
N PRO A 93 0.54 -4.78 -9.35
CA PRO A 93 1.01 -3.79 -8.39
C PRO A 93 0.34 -3.93 -7.02
N ALA A 94 -0.93 -4.37 -6.96
CA ALA A 94 -1.62 -4.61 -5.69
C ALA A 94 -0.98 -5.77 -4.90
N ALA A 95 -0.63 -6.87 -5.55
CA ALA A 95 0.09 -7.97 -4.90
C ALA A 95 1.49 -7.55 -4.41
N GLU A 96 2.20 -6.72 -5.20
CA GLU A 96 3.47 -6.13 -4.78
C GLU A 96 3.29 -5.19 -3.55
N VAL A 97 2.18 -4.46 -3.43
CA VAL A 97 1.88 -3.63 -2.26
C VAL A 97 1.72 -4.47 -0.99
N ILE A 98 1.01 -5.60 -1.06
CA ILE A 98 0.85 -6.52 0.09
C ILE A 98 2.21 -7.10 0.52
N THR A 99 3.04 -7.46 -0.47
CA THR A 99 4.41 -7.93 -0.22
C THR A 99 5.25 -6.85 0.46
N ALA A 100 5.18 -5.61 -0.02
CA ALA A 100 5.91 -4.50 0.56
C ALA A 100 5.42 -4.13 1.97
N ALA A 101 4.10 -4.21 2.23
CA ALA A 101 3.53 -4.02 3.56
C ALA A 101 4.06 -5.07 4.56
N THR A 102 4.17 -6.33 4.13
CA THR A 102 4.77 -7.42 4.92
C THR A 102 6.24 -7.12 5.25
N ALA A 103 7.02 -6.65 4.26
CA ALA A 103 8.42 -6.30 4.48
C ALA A 103 8.60 -5.10 5.43
N VAL A 104 7.67 -4.14 5.44
CA VAL A 104 7.68 -3.05 6.42
C VAL A 104 7.43 -3.58 7.83
N LEU A 105 6.50 -4.51 8.02
CA LEU A 105 6.29 -5.16 9.32
C LEU A 105 7.51 -5.95 9.78
N ASP A 106 8.22 -6.64 8.88
CA ASP A 106 9.46 -7.36 9.22
C ASP A 106 10.53 -6.44 9.79
N LEU A 107 10.59 -5.18 9.34
CA LEU A 107 11.48 -4.16 9.89
C LEU A 107 10.94 -3.55 11.17
N ALA A 108 9.64 -3.23 11.22
CA ALA A 108 8.99 -2.62 12.38
C ALA A 108 9.07 -3.51 13.63
N GLU A 109 8.90 -4.82 13.47
CA GLU A 109 8.95 -5.81 14.57
C GLU A 109 10.36 -5.96 15.17
N ARG A 110 11.40 -5.43 14.52
CA ARG A 110 12.77 -5.39 15.07
C ARG A 110 13.02 -4.17 15.95
N VAL A 111 12.12 -3.20 15.94
CA VAL A 111 12.21 -1.98 16.73
C VAL A 111 11.58 -2.24 18.10
N PRO A 112 12.34 -2.23 19.21
CA PRO A 112 11.75 -2.35 20.53
C PRO A 112 10.87 -1.11 20.79
N PRO A 113 9.60 -1.29 21.24
CA PRO A 113 8.73 -0.16 21.53
C PRO A 113 9.23 0.60 22.76
N ASP A 114 9.31 1.93 22.64
CA ASP A 114 9.50 2.88 23.73
C ASP A 114 8.60 4.11 23.53
N ALA A 115 8.56 5.01 24.52
CA ALA A 115 7.70 6.20 24.45
C ALA A 115 8.04 7.15 23.29
N LEU A 116 9.28 7.14 22.77
CA LEU A 116 9.72 8.01 21.68
C LEU A 116 9.28 7.49 20.32
N VAL A 117 9.20 6.17 20.14
CA VAL A 117 8.84 5.54 18.85
C VAL A 117 7.43 4.95 18.81
N ALA A 118 6.73 4.87 19.95
CA ALA A 118 5.41 4.23 20.07
C ALA A 118 4.39 4.75 19.05
N THR A 119 4.27 6.06 18.88
CA THR A 119 3.30 6.65 17.93
C THR A 119 3.69 6.39 16.48
N ASP A 120 4.98 6.38 16.17
CA ASP A 120 5.47 6.07 14.82
C ASP A 120 5.18 4.60 14.48
N LEU A 121 5.43 3.67 15.41
CA LEU A 121 5.13 2.25 15.23
C LEU A 121 3.61 1.98 15.15
N ALA A 122 2.80 2.72 15.90
CA ALA A 122 1.33 2.60 15.80
C ALA A 122 0.84 3.09 14.43
N ALA A 123 1.37 4.22 13.94
CA ALA A 123 1.08 4.71 12.60
C ALA A 123 1.54 3.74 11.51
N VAL A 124 2.68 3.07 11.70
CA VAL A 124 3.14 1.99 10.81
C VAL A 124 2.15 0.84 10.76
N ALA A 125 1.71 0.32 11.92
CA ALA A 125 0.75 -0.79 12.00
C ALA A 125 -0.57 -0.48 11.26
N GLU A 126 -1.11 0.72 11.45
CA GLU A 126 -2.35 1.13 10.78
C GLU A 126 -2.14 1.37 9.28
N ALA A 127 -1.03 1.98 8.88
CA ALA A 127 -0.74 2.25 7.48
C ALA A 127 -0.55 0.95 6.67
N VAL A 128 0.18 -0.04 7.20
CA VAL A 128 0.36 -1.34 6.51
C VAL A 128 -0.94 -2.14 6.45
N ARG A 129 -1.78 -2.08 7.50
CA ARG A 129 -3.12 -2.67 7.50
C ARG A 129 -3.98 -2.07 6.39
N ALA A 130 -4.09 -0.74 6.37
CA ALA A 130 -4.87 -0.02 5.37
C ALA A 130 -4.37 -0.32 3.95
N ALA A 131 -3.05 -0.39 3.76
CA ALA A 131 -2.44 -0.76 2.49
C ALA A 131 -2.83 -2.17 2.04
N ALA A 132 -2.66 -3.18 2.91
CA ALA A 132 -2.94 -4.57 2.57
C ALA A 132 -4.43 -4.81 2.27
N VAL A 133 -5.32 -4.25 3.08
CA VAL A 133 -6.78 -4.37 2.86
C VAL A 133 -7.18 -3.72 1.53
N THR A 134 -6.71 -2.50 1.27
CA THR A 134 -7.04 -1.78 0.03
C THR A 134 -6.50 -2.51 -1.20
N ALA A 135 -5.28 -3.05 -1.12
CA ALA A 135 -4.68 -3.83 -2.19
C ALA A 135 -5.38 -5.18 -2.40
N GLY A 136 -5.77 -5.87 -1.32
CA GLY A 136 -6.58 -7.10 -1.37
C GLY A 136 -7.90 -6.88 -2.10
N LEU A 137 -8.64 -5.84 -1.71
CA LEU A 137 -9.89 -5.46 -2.39
C LEU A 137 -9.67 -5.12 -3.87
N SER A 138 -8.55 -4.47 -4.21
CA SER A 138 -8.20 -4.22 -5.62
C SER A 138 -8.03 -5.53 -6.39
N ILE A 139 -7.37 -6.53 -5.81
CA ILE A 139 -7.23 -7.86 -6.43
C ILE A 139 -8.61 -8.51 -6.60
N GLU A 140 -9.47 -8.47 -5.58
CA GLU A 140 -10.82 -9.05 -5.64
C GLU A 140 -11.65 -8.43 -6.77
N ILE A 141 -11.68 -7.10 -6.84
CA ILE A 141 -12.45 -6.35 -7.84
C ILE A 141 -11.98 -6.67 -9.28
N HIS A 142 -10.67 -6.81 -9.49
CA HIS A 142 -10.10 -6.97 -10.81
C HIS A 142 -10.02 -8.43 -11.27
N SER A 143 -9.78 -9.37 -10.36
CA SER A 143 -9.63 -10.80 -10.67
C SER A 143 -10.91 -11.62 -10.47
N GLY A 144 -11.82 -11.17 -9.60
CA GLY A 144 -12.96 -11.96 -9.15
C GLY A 144 -12.62 -13.09 -8.17
N ALA A 145 -11.36 -13.24 -7.78
CA ALA A 145 -10.92 -14.17 -6.75
C ALA A 145 -10.94 -13.51 -5.36
N ALA A 146 -10.92 -14.31 -4.30
CA ALA A 146 -10.78 -13.79 -2.93
C ALA A 146 -9.41 -13.09 -2.73
N ALA A 147 -9.34 -12.19 -1.75
CA ALA A 147 -8.08 -11.56 -1.37
C ALA A 147 -7.01 -12.60 -0.99
N PRO A 148 -5.73 -12.32 -1.28
CA PRO A 148 -4.65 -13.20 -0.86
C PRO A 148 -4.62 -13.37 0.67
N PRO A 149 -4.31 -14.58 1.20
CA PRO A 149 -4.27 -14.83 2.65
C PRO A 149 -3.25 -13.96 3.38
N GLU A 150 -2.25 -13.43 2.68
CA GLU A 150 -1.26 -12.49 3.20
C GLU A 150 -1.91 -11.21 3.75
N VAL A 151 -3.10 -10.82 3.28
CA VAL A 151 -3.84 -9.67 3.82
C VAL A 151 -4.19 -9.92 5.28
N ALA A 152 -4.79 -11.06 5.60
CA ALA A 152 -5.14 -11.43 6.98
C ALA A 152 -3.88 -11.58 7.87
N ALA A 153 -2.78 -12.09 7.31
CA ALA A 153 -1.51 -12.18 8.02
C ALA A 153 -0.94 -10.79 8.37
N VAL A 154 -1.04 -9.81 7.47
CA VAL A 154 -0.65 -8.41 7.74
C VAL A 154 -1.53 -7.81 8.83
N GLU A 155 -2.84 -8.04 8.79
CA GLU A 155 -3.78 -7.56 9.81
C GLU A 155 -3.43 -8.09 11.21
N GLU A 156 -3.21 -9.39 11.33
CA GLU A 156 -2.87 -10.04 12.59
C GLU A 156 -1.53 -9.54 13.16
N ARG A 157 -0.53 -9.35 12.29
CA ARG A 157 0.77 -8.78 12.67
C ARG A 157 0.66 -7.33 13.14
N ALA A 158 -0.11 -6.52 12.44
CA ALA A 158 -0.38 -5.14 12.84
C ALA A 158 -1.09 -5.08 14.20
N ASP A 159 -2.01 -6.02 14.50
CA ASP A 159 -2.67 -6.09 15.81
C ASP A 159 -1.68 -6.43 16.93
N ARG A 160 -0.77 -7.39 16.68
CA ARG A 160 0.29 -7.72 17.63
C ARG A 160 1.25 -6.56 17.89
N LEU A 161 1.63 -5.83 16.84
CA LEU A 161 2.50 -4.66 16.97
C LEU A 161 1.80 -3.56 17.80
N THR A 162 0.53 -3.28 17.53
CA THR A 162 -0.25 -2.33 18.33
C THR A 162 -0.39 -2.77 19.79
N ALA A 163 -0.60 -4.06 20.04
CA ALA A 163 -0.66 -4.61 21.40
C ALA A 163 0.66 -4.46 22.17
N SER A 164 1.80 -4.72 21.52
CA SER A 164 3.13 -4.58 22.15
C SER A 164 3.43 -3.13 22.52
N ILE A 165 3.03 -2.16 21.68
CA ILE A 165 3.17 -0.73 21.96
C ILE A 165 2.33 -0.34 23.19
N ARG A 166 1.07 -0.77 23.25
CA ARG A 166 0.17 -0.46 24.38
C ARG A 166 0.70 -0.97 25.72
N ALA A 167 1.33 -2.14 25.72
CA ALA A 167 1.94 -2.72 26.92
C ALA A 167 3.07 -1.86 27.50
N VAL A 168 3.71 -1.01 26.68
CA VAL A 168 4.80 -0.12 27.13
C VAL A 168 4.28 1.27 27.52
N VAL A 169 3.24 1.77 26.86
CA VAL A 169 2.72 3.14 27.06
C VAL A 169 1.69 3.23 28.19
N VAL A 170 0.97 2.15 28.47
CA VAL A 170 0.02 2.06 29.58
C VAL A 170 0.57 1.06 30.59
N PRO A 171 1.50 1.46 31.48
CA PRO A 171 1.92 0.58 32.56
C PRO A 171 0.72 0.25 33.46
N ALA A 172 0.59 -1.03 33.81
CA ALA A 172 -0.44 -1.55 34.71
C ALA A 172 -0.39 -0.92 36.11
#